data_AF-A0A3N9MMF8-F1
#
_entry.id   AF-A0A3N9MMF8-F1
#
_cell.length_a   1.000
_cell.length_b   1.000
_cell.length_c   1.000
_cell.angle_alpha   90.00
_cell.angle_beta   90.00
_cell.angle_gamma   90.00
#
_symmetry.space_group_name_H-M   'P 1'
#
loop_
_entity.id
_entity.type
_entity.pdbx_description
1 polymer ?
#
loop_
_entity_poly.entity_id
_entity_poly.type
_entity_poly.pdbx_seq_one_letter_code
_entity_poly.pdbx_strand_id
1 'polypeptide(L)' 'MDRHKREFTSNSDAVFIGWQETCSGEVIALYTVTKAYHSHYGSTVSAATLRDLNLQIPEQNFTGGREKM' A
#
# COMPACT_ATOMS: atom_id res chain seq x y z
N MET A 1 21.52 3.21 23.08
CA MET A 1 20.21 3.86 22.81
C MET A 1 19.76 3.32 21.47
N ASP A 2 19.28 2.10 21.47
CA ASP A 2 19.15 1.29 20.27
C ASP A 2 17.71 1.44 19.79
N ARG A 3 17.52 2.45 18.93
CA ARG A 3 16.22 2.68 18.28
C ARG A 3 15.98 1.51 17.33
N HIS A 4 15.06 0.63 17.74
CA HIS A 4 14.42 -0.38 16.90
C HIS A 4 13.89 0.26 15.61
N LYS A 5 14.69 0.28 14.55
CA LYS A 5 14.17 0.41 13.21
C LYS A 5 13.80 -1.00 12.78
N ARG A 6 12.53 -1.38 13.00
CA ARG A 6 11.93 -2.51 12.27
C ARG A 6 11.96 -2.11 10.80
N GLU A 7 13.06 -2.45 10.14
CA GLU A 7 13.16 -2.40 8.70
C GLU A 7 12.22 -3.49 8.20
N PHE A 8 10.96 -3.11 7.97
CA PHE A 8 10.13 -3.83 7.04
C PHE A 8 10.81 -3.70 5.68
N THR A 9 11.78 -4.56 5.41
CA THR A 9 12.32 -4.82 4.08
C THR A 9 11.25 -5.54 3.26
N SER A 10 10.05 -4.97 3.18
CA SER A 10 9.20 -5.24 2.03
C SER A 10 9.76 -4.33 0.96
N ASN A 11 10.28 -4.89 -0.14
CA ASN A 11 10.80 -4.16 -1.31
C ASN A 11 9.71 -3.36 -2.05
N SER A 12 8.65 -2.97 -1.35
CA SER A 12 7.50 -2.27 -1.87
C SER A 12 7.66 -0.77 -1.64
N ASP A 13 7.38 0.02 -2.67
CA ASP A 13 7.45 1.49 -2.61
C ASP A 13 6.29 2.09 -1.79
N ALA A 14 5.34 1.27 -1.36
CA ALA A 14 4.19 1.65 -0.56
C ALA A 14 3.73 0.49 0.35
N VAL A 15 2.95 0.83 1.37
CA VAL A 15 2.33 -0.09 2.34
C VAL A 15 0.81 0.00 2.22
N PHE A 16 0.13 -1.14 2.11
CA PHE A 16 -1.33 -1.19 2.15
C PHE A 16 -1.84 -0.80 3.54
N ILE A 17 -2.81 0.11 3.58
CA ILE A 17 -3.39 0.58 4.86
C ILE A 17 -4.85 0.18 5.04
N GLY A 18 -5.57 -0.16 3.97
CA GLY A 18 -6.97 -0.55 4.07
C GLY A 18 -7.77 -0.33 2.80
N TRP A 19 -9.07 -0.59 2.92
CA TRP A 19 -10.06 -0.35 1.88
C TRP A 19 -10.86 0.91 2.21
N GLN A 20 -11.23 1.68 1.19
CA GLN A 20 -12.12 2.81 1.33
C GLN A 20 -13.25 2.72 0.30
N GLU A 21 -14.48 2.92 0.76
CA GLU A 21 -15.62 3.14 -0.13
C GLU A 21 -15.62 4.60 -0.61
N THR A 22 -15.68 4.77 -1.92
CA THR A 22 -15.78 6.07 -2.58
C THR A 22 -17.22 6.56 -2.58
N CYS A 23 -17.44 7.85 -2.85
CA CYS A 23 -18.79 8.42 -2.98
C CYS A 23 -19.64 7.77 -4.09
N SER A 24 -18.99 7.06 -5.02
CA SER A 24 -19.65 6.29 -6.09
C SER A 24 -20.04 4.87 -5.66
N GLY A 25 -19.73 4.46 -4.43
CA GLY A 25 -19.94 3.10 -3.91
C GLY A 25 -18.86 2.10 -4.34
N GLU A 26 -17.81 2.54 -5.04
CA GLU A 26 -16.68 1.69 -5.39
C GLU A 26 -15.76 1.53 -4.18
N VAL A 27 -15.31 0.30 -3.90
CA VAL A 27 -14.33 0.01 -2.85
C VAL A 27 -12.93 -0.06 -3.45
N ILE A 28 -12.05 0.84 -3.02
CA ILE A 28 -10.67 0.95 -3.51
C ILE A 28 -9.65 0.66 -2.43
N ALA A 29 -8.50 0.09 -2.83
CA ALA A 29 -7.37 -0.12 -1.93
C ALA A 29 -6.58 1.19 -1.75
N LEU A 30 -6.24 1.48 -0.49
CA LEU A 30 -5.40 2.61 -0.10
C LEU A 30 -4.02 2.13 0.35
N TYR A 31 -3.02 2.94 0.01
CA TYR A 31 -1.63 2.68 0.32
C TYR A 31 -0.95 3.96 0.79
N THR A 32 -0.03 3.83 1.73
CA THR A 32 0.89 4.90 2.12
C THR A 32 2.22 4.71 1.39
N VAL A 33 2.68 5.73 0.67
CA VAL A 33 3.98 5.68 -0.02
C VAL A 33 5.11 5.69 1.01
N THR A 34 5.99 4.69 0.93
CA THR A 34 7.15 4.51 1.83
C THR A 34 8.49 4.63 1.11
N LYS A 35 8.49 4.88 -0.21
CA LYS A 35 9.70 5.10 -1.00
C LYS A 35 10.44 6.37 -0.56
N ALA A 36 11.62 6.20 0.04
CA ALA A 36 12.45 7.32 0.47
C ALA A 36 12.81 8.24 -0.71
N TYR A 37 12.89 9.55 -0.43
CA TYR A 37 13.19 10.60 -1.43
C TYR A 37 12.17 10.72 -2.58
N HIS A 38 10.99 10.13 -2.44
CA HIS A 38 9.88 10.34 -3.37
C HIS A 38 9.04 11.55 -2.94
N SER A 39 8.59 12.36 -3.89
CA SER A 39 7.78 13.56 -3.62
C SER A 39 6.49 13.28 -2.86
N HIS A 40 5.97 12.06 -3.00
CA HIS A 40 4.74 11.60 -2.34
C HIS A 40 5.01 10.78 -1.06
N TYR A 41 6.24 10.74 -0.54
CA TYR A 41 6.54 9.99 0.69
C TYR A 41 5.60 10.38 1.84
N GLY A 42 5.02 9.38 2.50
CA GLY A 42 4.04 9.56 3.58
C GLY A 42 2.61 9.91 3.13
N SER A 43 2.38 10.11 1.83
CA SER A 43 1.04 10.37 1.30
C SER A 43 0.22 9.08 1.21
N THR A 44 -1.08 9.19 1.44
CA THR A 44 -2.06 8.13 1.19
C THR A 44 -2.60 8.26 -0.23
N VAL A 45 -2.50 7.19 -1.00
CA VAL A 45 -2.86 7.15 -2.42
C VAL A 45 -3.56 5.84 -2.78
N SER A 46 -4.27 5.82 -3.91
CA SER A 46 -4.92 4.61 -4.45
C SER A 46 -3.93 3.74 -5.23
N ALA A 47 -4.30 2.48 -5.49
CA ALA A 47 -3.54 1.60 -6.39
C ALA A 47 -3.29 2.23 -7.77
N ALA A 48 -4.30 2.90 -8.34
CA ALA A 48 -4.18 3.57 -9.63
C ALA A 48 -3.10 4.65 -9.61
N THR A 49 -3.04 5.43 -8.53
CA THR A 49 -2.02 6.48 -8.35
C THR A 49 -0.62 5.89 -8.20
N LEU A 50 -0.47 4.77 -7.48
CA LEU A 50 0.84 4.09 -7.40
C LEU A 50 1.34 3.64 -8.77
N ARG A 51 0.45 3.12 -9.64
CA ARG A 51 0.81 2.73 -11.01
C ARG A 51 1.24 3.93 -11.85
N ASP A 52 0.51 5.04 -11.75
CA ASP A 52 0.83 6.29 -12.46
C ASP A 52 2.19 6.84 -12.04
N LEU A 53 2.51 6.76 -10.75
CA LEU A 53 3.80 7.15 -10.17
C LEU A 53 4.93 6.13 -10.42
N ASN A 54 4.64 5.03 -11.15
CA ASN A 54 5.57 3.92 -11.37
C ASN A 54 6.18 3.37 -10.06
N LEU A 55 5.35 3.33 -9.01
CA LEU A 55 5.69 2.79 -7.70
C LEU A 55 5.22 1.34 -7.61
N GLN A 56 6.07 0.50 -7.00
CA GLN A 56 5.68 -0.88 -6.73
C GLN A 56 4.51 -0.92 -5.74
N ILE A 57 3.39 -1.47 -6.22
CA ILE A 57 2.28 -1.85 -5.35
C ILE A 57 2.72 -3.10 -4.58
N PRO A 58 2.62 -3.12 -3.25
CA PRO A 58 2.95 -4.31 -2.48
C PRO A 58 2.09 -5.49 -2.95
N GLU A 59 2.72 -6.63 -3.22
CA GLU A 59 2.00 -7.88 -3.44
C GLU A 59 1.22 -8.21 -2.16
N GLN A 60 -0.08 -7.92 -2.18
CA GLN A 60 -0.99 -8.47 -1.21
C GLN A 60 -1.07 -9.97 -1.50
N ASN A 61 -0.23 -10.76 -0.85
CA ASN A 61 -0.49 -12.18 -0.67
C ASN A 61 -1.80 -12.27 0.12
N PHE A 62 -2.93 -12.28 -0.58
CA PHE A 62 -4.21 -12.62 -0.01
C PHE A 62 -4.16 -14.11 0.32
N THR A 63 -3.61 -14.48 1.47
CA THR A 63 -4.03 -15.68 2.20
C THR A 63 -5.37 -15.38 2.87
N GLY A 64 -6.35 -15.01 2.04
CA GLY A 64 -7.74 -14.73 2.41
C GLY A 64 -8.65 -15.71 1.69
N GLY A 65 -8.83 -16.88 2.30
CA GLY A 65 -10.00 -17.75 2.17
C GLY A 65 -10.60 -17.95 0.77
N ARG A 66 -10.05 -18.89 0.00
CA ARG A 66 -10.88 -19.76 -0.85
C ARG A 66 -11.34 -20.97 -0.03
N GLU A 67 -12.21 -20.73 0.95
CA GLU A 67 -13.20 -21.70 1.42
C GLU A 67 -14.43 -21.48 0.53
N LYS A 68 -14.37 -21.95 -0.72
CA LYS A 68 -15.20 -23.07 -1.21
C LYS A 68 -16.56 -23.10 -0.50
N MET A 69 -17.57 -22.56 -1.17
CA MET A 69 -18.96 -22.99 -1.02
C MET A 69 -19.06 -24.51 -1.20
#